data_AF-A0A1A3NYA8-F1
#
_entry.id   AF-A0A1A3NYA8-F1
#
_cell.length_a   1.000
_cell.length_b   1.000
_cell.length_c   1.000
_cell.angle_alpha   90.00
_cell.angle_beta   90.00
_cell.angle_gamma   90.00
#
_symmetry.space_group_name_H-M   'P 1'
#
loop_
_entity.id
_entity.type
_entity.pdbx_description
1 polymer ?
#
loop_
_entity_poly.entity_id
_entity_poly.type
_entity_poly.pdbx_seq_one_letter_code
_entity_poly.pdbx_strand_id
1 'polypeptide(L)'
;MAAARRELLSDGLRGMKPAEMRQAVLDLYETWLSAKALEIGITADSGYAIVAVGGLGRREMLPYSDLDLVLLHDGKGPEELGSVADKLWYPLWDANIRLDHSVRTVGEALSTAGADLTAALGMLEARHIAGTEALSAELITGVRRQWRSGIRSRMDELVDATHARWLRLGRIAHRAEPDLKSGRGGLRDVQLLNALALAQLIDRHGMSRADTAVGSLDDAYLCLLDVRTELHRVSQRGRDQLLAQFADEISEAMAVGDRFDLARMLSSAGRTIGFHAVTGLRTAANALPRRGITAFVRRPKRRPLDEGVVEYAGEIVLAREAAPQTDPGLVLRVAAASADTGVPIGAATLNRLAENAPPLPTPWPRAVLDDLLVVLLAGPTAVPTIEALDRTGLWGQLLPEWDAIRDLPPRDVSHKWTVDRHVVETAVHAAPLTTNVARPDLLALGALLHDIGKGRGLDHCVLGADLVIPIAQRMGLSAADTDTLTKMVRHHLLLPITATRSDLNDPKTIESVSEALGGDPQLLELMHALTEADSKATGPGVWSDWKASLVADLVRRCRLAMAGEPLPQAEPTAPHYLSLAAQQGVHVEIKPGDGERLHAVMVAPDERGLVSKAAAVLALNSLRAP
;
A
#
# COMPACT_ATOMS: atom_id res chain seq x y z
N MET A 1 -0.29 -40.68 9.57
CA MET A 1 -0.27 -39.22 9.41
C MET A 1 0.67 -38.76 8.28
N ALA A 2 1.97 -39.11 8.27
CA ALA A 2 2.87 -38.71 7.16
C ALA A 2 2.35 -39.11 5.76
N ALA A 3 1.78 -40.32 5.63
CA ALA A 3 1.12 -40.77 4.39
C ALA A 3 -0.08 -39.91 4.00
N ALA A 4 -1.03 -39.68 4.92
CA ALA A 4 -2.20 -38.83 4.70
C ALA A 4 -1.81 -37.38 4.37
N ARG A 5 -0.75 -36.85 5.00
CA ARG A 5 -0.21 -35.53 4.67
C ARG A 5 0.35 -35.51 3.24
N ARG A 6 1.12 -36.52 2.82
CA ARG A 6 1.62 -36.60 1.43
C ARG A 6 0.50 -36.73 0.40
N GLU A 7 -0.53 -37.51 0.71
CA GLU A 7 -1.72 -37.65 -0.12
C GLU A 7 -2.46 -36.31 -0.27
N LEU A 8 -2.67 -35.61 0.85
CA LEU A 8 -3.31 -34.29 0.87
C LEU A 8 -2.54 -33.23 0.09
N LEU A 9 -1.20 -33.35 0.04
CA LEU A 9 -0.31 -32.44 -0.66
C LEU A 9 0.04 -32.89 -2.08
N SER A 10 -0.56 -33.98 -2.56
CA SER A 10 -0.29 -34.52 -3.90
C SER A 10 -0.99 -33.71 -5.00
N ASP A 11 -0.47 -33.80 -6.22
CA ASP A 11 -0.96 -33.03 -7.38
C ASP A 11 -2.42 -33.33 -7.76
N GLY A 12 -2.97 -34.48 -7.34
CA GLY A 12 -4.37 -34.85 -7.61
C GLY A 12 -5.40 -33.93 -6.93
N LEU A 13 -4.98 -33.13 -5.95
CA LEU A 13 -5.84 -32.19 -5.22
C LEU A 13 -5.64 -30.74 -5.64
N ARG A 14 -4.95 -30.47 -6.76
CA ARG A 14 -4.77 -29.10 -7.31
C ARG A 14 -6.09 -28.34 -7.52
N GLY A 15 -7.20 -29.02 -7.80
CA GLY A 15 -8.52 -28.39 -7.96
C GLY A 15 -9.23 -27.97 -6.66
N MET A 16 -8.69 -28.31 -5.48
CA MET A 16 -9.26 -27.92 -4.19
C MET A 16 -9.07 -26.42 -3.94
N LYS A 17 -10.13 -25.74 -3.49
CA LYS A 17 -10.06 -24.31 -3.15
C LYS A 17 -9.18 -24.08 -1.91
N PRO A 18 -8.58 -22.89 -1.75
CA PRO A 18 -7.71 -22.60 -0.61
C PRO A 18 -8.36 -22.88 0.76
N ALA A 19 -9.64 -22.51 0.93
CA ALA A 19 -10.39 -22.75 2.16
C ALA A 19 -10.61 -24.25 2.46
N GLU A 20 -10.94 -25.04 1.44
CA GLU A 20 -11.12 -26.49 1.55
C GLU A 20 -9.80 -27.17 1.94
N MET A 21 -8.69 -26.73 1.34
CA MET A 21 -7.35 -27.21 1.70
C MET A 21 -7.04 -26.92 3.17
N ARG A 22 -7.29 -25.70 3.66
CA ARG A 22 -7.08 -25.38 5.08
C ARG A 22 -7.94 -26.26 6.00
N GLN A 23 -9.19 -26.51 5.63
CA GLN A 23 -10.09 -27.37 6.41
C GLN A 23 -9.59 -28.82 6.45
N ALA A 24 -9.16 -29.38 5.31
CA ALA A 24 -8.63 -30.74 5.26
C ALA A 24 -7.31 -30.89 6.05
N VAL A 25 -6.42 -29.90 6.01
CA VAL A 25 -5.19 -29.88 6.82
C VAL A 25 -5.54 -29.81 8.32
N LEU A 26 -6.52 -28.98 8.68
CA LEU A 26 -7.02 -28.86 10.04
C LEU A 26 -7.58 -30.20 10.55
N ASP A 27 -8.47 -30.83 9.80
CA ASP A 27 -9.12 -32.08 10.18
C ASP A 27 -8.09 -33.20 10.34
N LEU A 28 -7.08 -33.26 9.47
CA LEU A 28 -5.97 -34.21 9.58
C LEU A 28 -5.23 -34.07 10.92
N TYR A 29 -4.87 -32.85 11.30
CA TYR A 29 -4.12 -32.62 12.54
C TYR A 29 -4.99 -32.80 13.79
N GLU A 30 -6.21 -32.30 13.80
CA GLU A 30 -7.12 -32.46 14.96
C GLU A 30 -7.46 -33.93 15.20
N THR A 31 -7.77 -34.67 14.14
CA THR A 31 -8.07 -36.11 14.23
C THR A 31 -6.86 -36.88 14.75
N TRP A 32 -5.67 -36.58 14.22
CA TRP A 32 -4.45 -37.25 14.66
C TRP A 32 -4.11 -36.93 16.12
N LEU A 33 -4.17 -35.65 16.52
CA LEU A 33 -3.87 -35.24 17.90
C LEU A 33 -4.85 -35.86 18.90
N SER A 34 -6.14 -35.89 18.57
CA SER A 34 -7.17 -36.47 19.43
C SER A 34 -6.99 -37.99 19.58
N ALA A 35 -6.74 -38.69 18.47
CA ALA A 35 -6.49 -40.13 18.50
C ALA A 35 -5.18 -40.46 19.26
N LYS A 36 -4.12 -39.65 19.04
CA LYS A 36 -2.84 -39.84 19.70
C LYS A 36 -2.94 -39.56 21.20
N ALA A 37 -3.68 -38.54 21.61
CA ALA A 37 -3.95 -38.23 23.00
C ALA A 37 -4.56 -39.44 23.72
N LEU A 38 -5.58 -40.07 23.12
CA LEU A 38 -6.22 -41.27 23.67
C LEU A 38 -5.24 -42.45 23.77
N GLU A 39 -4.44 -42.69 22.72
CA GLU A 39 -3.43 -43.76 22.66
C GLU A 39 -2.40 -43.66 23.79
N ILE A 40 -1.97 -42.43 24.13
CA ILE A 40 -0.90 -42.19 25.10
C ILE A 40 -1.42 -41.87 26.52
N GLY A 41 -2.74 -41.94 26.73
CA GLY A 41 -3.37 -41.78 28.05
C GLY A 41 -3.71 -40.34 28.44
N ILE A 42 -3.70 -39.39 27.50
CA ILE A 42 -4.21 -38.03 27.73
C ILE A 42 -5.74 -38.05 27.58
N THR A 43 -6.41 -38.40 28.68
CA THR A 43 -7.87 -38.47 28.82
C THR A 43 -8.41 -37.30 29.65
N ALA A 44 -9.74 -37.20 29.79
CA ALA A 44 -10.41 -36.11 30.52
C ALA A 44 -9.92 -35.94 31.97
N ASP A 45 -9.53 -37.03 32.63
CA ASP A 45 -9.09 -37.04 34.04
C ASP A 45 -7.58 -37.29 34.20
N SER A 46 -6.81 -37.24 33.11
CA SER A 46 -5.38 -37.57 33.11
C SER A 46 -4.53 -36.52 33.83
N GLY A 47 -5.03 -35.29 33.98
CA GLY A 47 -4.23 -34.16 34.46
C GLY A 47 -3.27 -33.61 33.38
N TYR A 48 -3.48 -33.99 32.12
CA TYR A 48 -2.81 -33.43 30.95
C TYR A 48 -3.83 -32.79 30.00
N ALA A 49 -3.45 -31.74 29.28
CA ALA A 49 -4.26 -31.22 28.19
C ALA A 49 -3.41 -30.74 27.00
N ILE A 50 -3.83 -31.07 25.79
CA ILE A 50 -3.24 -30.55 24.56
C ILE A 50 -4.01 -29.30 24.15
N VAL A 51 -3.31 -28.18 24.08
CA VAL A 51 -3.85 -26.90 23.66
C VAL A 51 -3.16 -26.46 22.37
N ALA A 52 -3.94 -26.14 21.35
CA ALA A 52 -3.43 -25.53 20.14
C ALA A 52 -3.34 -24.01 20.31
N VAL A 53 -2.26 -23.42 19.82
CA VAL A 53 -2.13 -21.97 19.65
C VAL A 53 -1.84 -21.66 18.18
N GLY A 54 -1.66 -20.38 17.84
CA GLY A 54 -1.27 -19.99 16.48
C GLY A 54 -2.25 -20.45 15.40
N GLY A 55 -1.72 -20.96 14.28
CA GLY A 55 -2.54 -21.36 13.12
C GLY A 55 -3.57 -22.45 13.42
N LEU A 56 -3.20 -23.43 14.25
CA LEU A 56 -4.11 -24.49 14.67
C LEU A 56 -5.16 -23.97 15.65
N GLY A 57 -4.76 -23.12 16.60
CA GLY A 57 -5.68 -22.44 17.53
C GLY A 57 -6.80 -21.70 16.79
N ARG A 58 -6.43 -20.91 15.78
CA ARG A 58 -7.36 -20.15 14.92
C ARG A 58 -8.17 -20.98 13.93
N ARG A 59 -7.89 -22.28 13.76
CA ARG A 59 -8.49 -23.14 12.71
C ARG A 59 -8.16 -22.69 11.28
N GLU A 60 -6.93 -22.22 11.09
CA GLU A 60 -6.44 -21.65 9.83
C GLU A 60 -5.11 -22.30 9.41
N MET A 61 -5.01 -23.63 9.56
CA MET A 61 -3.79 -24.35 9.24
C MET A 61 -3.53 -24.32 7.74
N LEU A 62 -2.29 -23.99 7.37
CA LEU A 62 -1.83 -24.07 5.98
C LEU A 62 -0.97 -25.34 5.78
N PRO A 63 -0.89 -25.86 4.55
CA PRO A 63 -0.13 -27.06 4.17
C PRO A 63 1.26 -27.26 4.80
N TYR A 64 2.02 -26.17 4.88
CA TYR A 64 3.41 -26.15 5.37
C TYR A 64 3.60 -25.19 6.56
N SER A 65 2.54 -24.89 7.31
CA SER A 65 2.65 -24.18 8.58
C SER A 65 3.19 -25.08 9.68
N ASP A 66 3.86 -24.44 10.63
CA ASP A 66 4.29 -25.08 11.88
C ASP A 66 3.06 -25.40 12.74
N LEU A 67 3.14 -26.49 13.52
CA LEU A 67 2.19 -26.79 14.58
C LEU A 67 2.63 -26.11 15.86
N ASP A 68 1.80 -25.24 16.40
CA ASP A 68 2.07 -24.56 17.67
C ASP A 68 1.22 -25.20 18.78
N LEU A 69 1.85 -25.95 19.69
CA LEU A 69 1.17 -26.76 20.72
C LEU A 69 1.67 -26.46 22.14
N VAL A 70 0.75 -26.48 23.10
CA VAL A 70 1.06 -26.43 24.53
C VAL A 70 0.52 -27.70 25.18
N LEU A 71 1.40 -28.52 25.75
CA LEU A 71 1.02 -29.62 26.63
C LEU A 71 0.96 -29.10 28.06
N LEU A 72 -0.27 -28.93 28.55
CA LEU A 72 -0.53 -28.57 29.94
C LEU A 72 -0.47 -29.80 30.84
N HIS A 73 -0.01 -29.61 32.07
CA HIS A 73 -0.09 -30.62 33.14
C HIS A 73 -0.42 -30.00 34.50
N ASP A 74 -0.95 -30.80 35.42
CA ASP A 74 -1.39 -30.41 36.77
C ASP A 74 -0.30 -30.59 37.86
N GLY A 75 0.98 -30.54 37.49
CA GLY A 75 2.11 -30.73 38.43
C GLY A 75 2.72 -32.13 38.43
N LYS A 76 2.49 -32.91 37.36
CA LYS A 76 3.14 -34.20 37.10
C LYS A 76 4.66 -34.17 37.25
N GLY A 77 5.24 -35.29 37.72
CA GLY A 77 6.67 -35.44 37.93
C GLY A 77 7.49 -35.48 36.63
N PRO A 78 8.78 -35.11 36.64
CA PRO A 78 9.58 -34.96 35.42
C PRO A 78 9.68 -36.22 34.55
N GLU A 79 9.78 -37.40 35.16
CA GLU A 79 9.90 -38.67 34.44
C GLU A 79 8.61 -39.05 33.70
N GLU A 80 7.46 -38.91 34.37
CA GLU A 80 6.14 -39.16 33.78
C GLU A 80 5.86 -38.16 32.64
N LEU A 81 6.13 -36.89 32.90
CA LEU A 81 5.96 -35.80 31.95
C LEU A 81 6.81 -36.00 30.70
N GLY A 82 8.09 -36.37 30.87
CA GLY A 82 8.99 -36.67 29.77
C GLY A 82 8.48 -37.83 28.92
N SER A 83 8.03 -38.92 29.55
CA SER A 83 7.48 -40.09 28.85
C SER A 83 6.23 -39.75 28.01
N VAL A 84 5.31 -38.94 28.55
CA VAL A 84 4.10 -38.52 27.82
C VAL A 84 4.44 -37.54 26.69
N ALA A 85 5.29 -36.55 26.98
CA ALA A 85 5.73 -35.56 26.00
C ALA A 85 6.45 -36.23 24.82
N ASP A 86 7.39 -37.12 25.08
CA ASP A 86 8.14 -37.86 24.05
C ASP A 86 7.19 -38.65 23.13
N LYS A 87 6.22 -39.36 23.71
CA LYS A 87 5.22 -40.12 22.93
C LYS A 87 4.33 -39.23 22.07
N LEU A 88 4.16 -37.96 22.42
CA LEU A 88 3.38 -37.00 21.64
C LEU A 88 4.23 -36.31 20.55
N TRP A 89 5.47 -35.91 20.87
CA TRP A 89 6.30 -35.09 20.00
C TRP A 89 7.12 -35.88 18.98
N TYR A 90 7.75 -36.99 19.36
CA TYR A 90 8.59 -37.78 18.43
C TYR A 90 7.83 -38.20 17.17
N PRO A 91 6.57 -38.68 17.23
CA PRO A 91 5.83 -39.03 16.02
C PRO A 91 5.60 -37.84 15.07
N LEU A 92 5.52 -36.60 15.57
CA LEU A 92 5.42 -35.40 14.74
C LEU A 92 6.75 -35.09 14.05
N TRP A 93 7.86 -35.19 14.79
CA TRP A 93 9.21 -34.99 14.24
C TRP A 93 9.60 -36.08 13.24
N ASP A 94 9.29 -37.33 13.52
CA ASP A 94 9.52 -38.48 12.62
C ASP A 94 8.73 -38.33 11.31
N ALA A 95 7.57 -37.67 11.38
CA ALA A 95 6.78 -37.31 10.21
C ALA A 95 7.29 -36.05 9.48
N ASN A 96 8.40 -35.47 9.94
CA ASN A 96 8.98 -34.22 9.45
C ASN A 96 8.00 -33.03 9.49
N ILE A 97 7.16 -32.99 10.53
CA ILE A 97 6.31 -31.83 10.80
C ILE A 97 7.06 -30.86 11.68
N ARG A 98 7.04 -29.59 11.26
CA ARG A 98 7.59 -28.50 12.05
C ARG A 98 6.67 -28.26 13.25
N LEU A 99 7.26 -28.26 14.43
CA LEU A 99 6.57 -28.16 15.70
C LEU A 99 7.24 -27.08 16.55
N ASP A 100 6.46 -26.05 16.91
CA ASP A 100 6.75 -25.20 18.06
C ASP A 100 5.92 -25.71 19.23
N HIS A 101 6.57 -26.07 20.33
CA HIS A 101 5.86 -26.66 21.46
C HIS A 101 6.39 -26.18 22.79
N SER A 102 5.53 -26.26 23.81
CA SER A 102 5.95 -26.12 25.20
C SER A 102 5.19 -27.07 26.11
N VAL A 103 5.85 -27.48 27.18
CA VAL A 103 5.28 -28.31 28.25
C VAL A 103 5.28 -27.48 29.52
N ARG A 104 4.11 -27.20 30.08
CA ARG A 104 3.95 -26.20 31.14
C ARG A 104 2.79 -26.54 32.05
N THR A 105 2.88 -26.14 33.31
CA THR A 105 1.68 -25.89 34.13
C THR A 105 0.95 -24.64 33.64
N VAL A 106 -0.33 -24.49 34.02
CA VAL A 106 -1.09 -23.26 33.71
C VAL A 106 -0.38 -22.02 34.27
N GLY A 107 0.16 -22.10 35.49
CA GLY A 107 0.90 -21.01 36.13
C GLY A 107 2.13 -20.57 35.34
N GLU A 108 2.92 -21.52 34.83
CA GLU A 108 4.10 -21.22 34.01
C GLU A 108 3.73 -20.61 32.64
N ALA A 109 2.64 -21.08 32.03
CA ALA A 109 2.14 -20.52 30.79
C ALA A 109 1.66 -19.06 30.98
N LEU A 110 0.93 -18.77 32.06
CA LEU A 110 0.51 -17.41 32.43
C LEU A 110 1.70 -16.49 32.77
N SER A 111 2.73 -17.04 33.43
CA SER A 111 3.96 -16.30 33.72
C SER A 111 4.66 -15.88 32.43
N THR A 112 4.81 -16.78 31.45
CA THR A 112 5.41 -16.43 30.16
C THR A 112 4.55 -15.48 29.34
N ALA A 113 3.23 -15.64 29.31
CA ALA A 113 2.35 -14.65 28.68
C ALA A 113 2.46 -13.27 29.36
N GLY A 114 2.73 -13.23 30.66
CA GLY A 114 2.98 -11.99 31.38
C GLY A 114 4.27 -11.28 30.99
N ALA A 115 5.33 -12.06 30.77
CA ALA A 115 6.67 -11.56 30.51
C ALA A 115 6.95 -11.26 29.01
N ASP A 116 6.26 -11.92 28.08
CA ASP A 116 6.52 -11.81 26.64
C ASP A 116 5.23 -11.46 25.86
N LEU A 117 5.27 -10.36 25.12
CA LEU A 117 4.14 -9.91 24.30
C LEU A 117 3.78 -10.85 23.15
N THR A 118 4.77 -11.43 22.50
CA THR A 118 4.55 -12.38 21.40
C THR A 118 3.88 -13.65 21.90
N ALA A 119 4.32 -14.16 23.05
CA ALA A 119 3.71 -15.32 23.69
C ALA A 119 2.26 -15.02 24.12
N ALA A 120 2.00 -13.85 24.73
CA ALA A 120 0.64 -13.43 25.07
C ALA A 120 -0.28 -13.40 23.84
N LEU A 121 0.15 -12.73 22.76
CA LEU A 121 -0.63 -12.63 21.53
C LEU A 121 -0.94 -14.02 20.94
N GLY A 122 0.03 -14.94 20.93
CA GLY A 122 -0.19 -16.31 20.46
C GLY A 122 -1.19 -17.10 21.32
N MET A 123 -1.14 -16.93 22.65
CA MET A 123 -2.03 -17.63 23.58
C MET A 123 -3.46 -17.05 23.66
N LEU A 124 -3.71 -15.83 23.17
CA LEU A 124 -5.09 -15.28 23.12
C LEU A 124 -6.03 -16.12 22.25
N GLU A 125 -5.45 -16.84 21.29
CA GLU A 125 -6.10 -17.70 20.31
C GLU A 125 -6.01 -19.18 20.70
N ALA A 126 -5.64 -19.47 21.95
CA ALA A 126 -5.54 -20.81 22.47
C ALA A 126 -6.89 -21.55 22.40
N ARG A 127 -6.83 -22.83 22.02
CA ARG A 127 -8.00 -23.70 21.89
C ARG A 127 -7.69 -25.10 22.39
N HIS A 128 -8.62 -25.67 23.14
CA HIS A 128 -8.54 -27.05 23.60
C HIS A 128 -8.56 -28.04 22.41
N ILE A 129 -7.70 -29.06 22.46
CA ILE A 129 -7.70 -30.17 21.49
C ILE A 129 -8.10 -31.48 22.18
N ALA A 130 -7.43 -31.85 23.28
CA ALA A 130 -7.70 -33.09 24.00
C ALA A 130 -7.23 -33.03 25.46
N GLY A 131 -7.71 -33.97 26.28
CA GLY A 131 -7.32 -34.14 27.70
C GLY A 131 -8.26 -33.43 28.68
N THR A 132 -7.72 -33.00 29.83
CA THR A 132 -8.47 -32.33 30.89
C THR A 132 -8.86 -30.91 30.49
N GLU A 133 -10.11 -30.74 30.06
CA GLU A 133 -10.66 -29.47 29.56
C GLU A 133 -10.53 -28.31 30.56
N ALA A 134 -10.63 -28.60 31.87
CA ALA A 134 -10.47 -27.60 32.92
C ALA A 134 -9.11 -26.87 32.86
N LEU A 135 -8.01 -27.57 32.55
CA LEU A 135 -6.69 -26.96 32.42
C LEU A 135 -6.64 -25.98 31.24
N SER A 136 -7.23 -26.37 30.11
CA SER A 136 -7.31 -25.50 28.92
C SER A 136 -8.20 -24.28 29.18
N ALA A 137 -9.35 -24.47 29.81
CA ALA A 137 -10.26 -23.39 30.17
C ALA A 137 -9.61 -22.40 31.15
N GLU A 138 -8.83 -22.90 32.13
CA GLU A 138 -8.07 -22.08 33.07
C GLU A 138 -7.01 -21.24 32.35
N LEU A 139 -6.22 -21.84 31.45
CA LEU A 139 -5.24 -21.11 30.63
C LEU A 139 -5.91 -20.03 29.79
N ILE A 140 -6.92 -20.39 28.99
CA ILE A 140 -7.60 -19.47 28.06
C ILE A 140 -8.21 -18.29 28.83
N THR A 141 -8.89 -18.57 29.94
CA THR A 141 -9.50 -17.55 30.79
C THR A 141 -8.44 -16.68 31.46
N GLY A 142 -7.37 -17.29 31.97
CA GLY A 142 -6.26 -16.62 32.63
C GLY A 142 -5.53 -15.65 31.69
N VAL A 143 -5.14 -16.10 30.50
CA VAL A 143 -4.44 -15.27 29.50
C VAL A 143 -5.33 -14.09 29.08
N ARG A 144 -6.61 -14.34 28.79
CA ARG A 144 -7.55 -13.25 28.40
C ARG A 144 -7.76 -12.25 29.53
N ARG A 145 -7.82 -12.70 30.78
CA ARG A 145 -7.94 -11.83 31.96
C ARG A 145 -6.68 -10.97 32.12
N GLN A 146 -5.51 -11.60 32.07
CA GLN A 146 -4.20 -10.94 32.18
C GLN A 146 -3.97 -9.94 31.05
N TRP A 147 -4.39 -10.27 29.83
CA TRP A 147 -4.35 -9.34 28.70
C TRP A 147 -5.23 -8.11 28.96
N ARG A 148 -6.51 -8.31 29.32
CA ARG A 148 -7.44 -7.19 29.60
C ARG A 148 -6.94 -6.27 30.70
N SER A 149 -6.45 -6.83 31.81
CA SER A 149 -5.96 -6.02 32.93
C SER A 149 -4.57 -5.43 32.68
N GLY A 150 -3.72 -6.14 31.93
CA GLY A 150 -2.31 -5.79 31.72
C GLY A 150 -2.04 -4.92 30.51
N ILE A 151 -2.88 -4.95 29.47
CA ILE A 151 -2.60 -4.27 28.18
C ILE A 151 -2.41 -2.76 28.33
N ARG A 152 -3.12 -2.13 29.27
CA ARG A 152 -2.91 -0.71 29.58
C ARG A 152 -1.46 -0.41 29.89
N SER A 153 -0.76 -1.34 30.54
CA SER A 153 0.62 -1.15 30.93
C SER A 153 1.64 -1.38 29.82
N ARG A 154 1.23 -2.10 28.78
CA ARG A 154 2.04 -2.61 27.67
C ARG A 154 1.62 -2.08 26.30
N MET A 155 0.76 -1.06 26.26
CA MET A 155 0.29 -0.46 25.00
C MET A 155 1.45 0.14 24.20
N ASP A 156 2.37 0.86 24.86
CA ASP A 156 3.52 1.47 24.19
C ASP A 156 4.44 0.39 23.57
N GLU A 157 4.70 -0.69 24.32
CA GLU A 157 5.43 -1.88 23.82
C GLU A 157 4.75 -2.49 22.58
N LEU A 158 3.42 -2.59 22.58
CA LEU A 158 2.64 -3.12 21.46
C LEU A 158 2.73 -2.22 20.21
N VAL A 159 2.65 -0.91 20.40
CA VAL A 159 2.77 0.08 19.32
C VAL A 159 4.18 0.03 18.73
N ASP A 160 5.21 0.05 19.58
CA ASP A 160 6.61 0.01 19.16
C ASP A 160 6.95 -1.28 18.41
N ALA A 161 6.53 -2.43 18.92
CA ALA A 161 6.71 -3.72 18.26
C ALA A 161 6.01 -3.76 16.88
N THR A 162 4.83 -3.17 16.77
CA THR A 162 4.07 -3.09 15.52
C THR A 162 4.78 -2.19 14.50
N HIS A 163 5.22 -1.00 14.91
CA HIS A 163 5.94 -0.07 14.05
C HIS A 163 7.30 -0.62 13.61
N ALA A 164 8.05 -1.26 14.52
CA ALA A 164 9.32 -1.90 14.20
C ALA A 164 9.16 -2.99 13.12
N ARG A 165 8.09 -3.80 13.23
CA ARG A 165 7.75 -4.80 12.22
C ARG A 165 7.42 -4.15 10.87
N TRP A 166 6.61 -3.10 10.85
CA TRP A 166 6.26 -2.38 9.63
C TRP A 166 7.46 -1.72 8.94
N LEU A 167 8.41 -1.18 9.71
CA LEU A 167 9.64 -0.60 9.17
C LEU A 167 10.53 -1.66 8.53
N ARG A 168 10.67 -2.82 9.17
CA ARG A 168 11.52 -3.93 8.69
C ARG A 168 10.97 -4.58 7.42
N LEU A 169 9.67 -4.86 7.37
CA LEU A 169 9.06 -5.66 6.31
C LEU A 169 8.32 -4.82 5.25
N GLY A 170 8.08 -3.55 5.54
CA GLY A 170 7.33 -2.65 4.67
C GLY A 170 5.84 -2.98 4.58
N ARG A 171 5.19 -2.44 3.56
CA ARG A 171 3.76 -2.60 3.28
C ARG A 171 3.54 -3.74 2.30
N ILE A 172 2.42 -4.45 2.43
CA ILE A 172 1.96 -5.37 1.38
C ILE A 172 1.66 -4.59 0.11
N ALA A 173 0.87 -3.52 0.24
CA ALA A 173 0.60 -2.60 -0.85
C ALA A 173 1.88 -1.91 -1.34
N HIS A 174 2.01 -1.77 -2.65
CA HIS A 174 3.13 -1.11 -3.33
C HIS A 174 4.49 -1.84 -3.18
N ARG A 175 4.49 -3.13 -2.87
CA ARG A 175 5.68 -3.99 -2.95
C ARG A 175 5.46 -5.07 -4.00
N ALA A 176 6.46 -5.25 -4.86
CA ALA A 176 6.46 -6.32 -5.86
C ALA A 176 6.50 -7.72 -5.20
N GLU A 177 7.23 -7.85 -4.10
CA GLU A 177 7.38 -9.12 -3.37
C GLU A 177 7.03 -8.95 -1.87
N PRO A 178 5.74 -8.88 -1.52
CA PRO A 178 5.28 -8.56 -0.18
C PRO A 178 5.37 -9.76 0.79
N ASP A 179 5.57 -9.46 2.08
CA ASP A 179 5.37 -10.42 3.17
C ASP A 179 3.90 -10.40 3.62
N LEU A 180 3.16 -11.48 3.31
CA LEU A 180 1.71 -11.57 3.52
C LEU A 180 1.32 -11.70 5.00
N LYS A 181 2.24 -12.18 5.85
CA LYS A 181 1.97 -12.46 7.26
C LYS A 181 2.27 -11.25 8.12
N SER A 182 3.46 -10.71 7.99
CA SER A 182 4.06 -9.76 8.93
C SER A 182 4.24 -8.37 8.33
N GLY A 183 4.08 -8.19 7.02
CA GLY A 183 4.04 -6.86 6.40
C GLY A 183 2.92 -5.97 6.96
N ARG A 184 3.04 -4.64 6.81
CA ARG A 184 1.96 -3.71 7.12
C ARG A 184 0.79 -3.97 6.18
N GLY A 185 -0.39 -4.18 6.75
CA GLY A 185 -1.56 -4.69 6.05
C GLY A 185 -1.68 -6.22 6.06
N GLY A 186 -0.78 -6.95 6.73
CA GLY A 186 -0.75 -8.42 6.73
C GLY A 186 -1.57 -9.07 7.83
N LEU A 187 -1.55 -10.41 7.86
CA LEU A 187 -2.32 -11.23 8.81
C LEU A 187 -2.03 -10.88 10.30
N ARG A 188 -0.80 -10.49 10.63
CA ARG A 188 -0.40 -10.05 11.99
C ARG A 188 -1.10 -8.75 12.42
N ASP A 189 -1.46 -7.88 11.47
CA ASP A 189 -2.22 -6.66 11.78
C ASP A 189 -3.68 -6.99 12.14
N VAL A 190 -4.26 -8.03 11.52
CA VAL A 190 -5.60 -8.52 11.92
C VAL A 190 -5.57 -9.16 13.31
N GLN A 191 -4.51 -9.93 13.62
CA GLN A 191 -4.31 -10.50 14.96
C GLN A 191 -4.16 -9.41 16.03
N LEU A 192 -3.44 -8.34 15.72
CA LEU A 192 -3.36 -7.14 16.58
C LEU A 192 -4.76 -6.57 16.84
N LEU A 193 -5.57 -6.37 15.79
CA LEU A 193 -6.94 -5.86 15.94
C LEU A 193 -7.81 -6.78 16.80
N ASN A 194 -7.73 -8.10 16.60
CA ASN A 194 -8.45 -9.07 17.42
C ASN A 194 -8.02 -9.00 18.90
N ALA A 195 -6.72 -8.82 19.17
CA ALA A 195 -6.20 -8.66 20.52
C ALA A 195 -6.71 -7.37 21.20
N LEU A 196 -6.74 -6.25 20.46
CA LEU A 196 -7.32 -4.98 20.95
C LEU A 196 -8.83 -5.10 21.23
N ALA A 197 -9.55 -5.84 20.39
CA ALA A 197 -10.97 -6.11 20.57
C ALA A 197 -11.24 -7.01 21.79
N LEU A 198 -10.42 -8.04 22.01
CA LEU A 198 -10.47 -8.87 23.22
C LEU A 198 -10.25 -8.04 24.49
N ALA A 199 -9.45 -6.98 24.40
CA ALA A 199 -9.24 -5.98 25.45
C ALA A 199 -10.38 -4.96 25.58
N GLN A 200 -11.40 -5.01 24.73
CA GLN A 200 -12.53 -4.06 24.67
C GLN A 200 -12.10 -2.61 24.39
N LEU A 201 -11.00 -2.44 23.65
CA LEU A 201 -10.46 -1.12 23.31
C LEU A 201 -10.95 -0.61 21.94
N ILE A 202 -11.42 -1.51 21.09
CA ILE A 202 -11.97 -1.21 19.77
C ILE A 202 -13.21 -2.05 19.49
N ASP A 203 -14.07 -1.59 18.58
CA ASP A 203 -15.15 -2.39 18.02
C ASP A 203 -14.70 -3.08 16.73
N ARG A 204 -14.37 -4.37 16.81
CA ARG A 204 -13.96 -5.20 15.68
C ARG A 204 -15.11 -5.54 14.72
N HIS A 205 -16.35 -5.58 15.21
CA HIS A 205 -17.50 -5.93 14.38
C HIS A 205 -17.89 -4.78 13.45
N GLY A 206 -17.77 -3.53 13.93
CA GLY A 206 -17.94 -2.34 13.09
C GLY A 206 -16.98 -2.29 11.90
N MET A 207 -15.81 -2.93 11.99
CA MET A 207 -14.83 -3.03 10.89
C MET A 207 -15.15 -4.13 9.86
N SER A 208 -16.10 -5.03 10.17
CA SER A 208 -16.50 -6.13 9.29
C SER A 208 -17.68 -5.79 8.37
N ARG A 209 -18.25 -4.57 8.46
CA ARG A 209 -19.41 -4.18 7.64
C ARG A 209 -19.00 -3.90 6.19
N ALA A 210 -19.67 -4.56 5.25
CA ALA A 210 -19.31 -4.66 3.83
C ALA A 210 -19.95 -3.59 2.91
N ASP A 211 -20.37 -2.43 3.45
CA ASP A 211 -21.18 -1.47 2.68
C ASP A 211 -20.34 -0.54 1.76
N THR A 212 -19.07 -0.87 1.46
CA THR A 212 -18.20 -0.04 0.60
C THR A 212 -17.61 -0.83 -0.57
N ALA A 213 -17.27 -0.13 -1.66
CA ALA A 213 -16.64 -0.68 -2.85
C ALA A 213 -15.23 -1.30 -2.60
N VAL A 214 -14.68 -1.13 -1.40
CA VAL A 214 -13.33 -1.59 -1.00
C VAL A 214 -13.39 -2.94 -0.26
N GLY A 215 -14.58 -3.42 0.11
CA GLY A 215 -14.78 -4.67 0.87
C GLY A 215 -14.56 -4.51 2.37
N SER A 216 -14.83 -5.59 3.12
CA SER A 216 -14.67 -5.59 4.59
C SER A 216 -13.27 -5.99 5.03
N LEU A 217 -12.95 -5.75 6.32
CA LEU A 217 -11.72 -6.27 6.94
C LEU A 217 -11.63 -7.81 6.88
N ASP A 218 -12.77 -8.50 6.95
CA ASP A 218 -12.82 -9.96 6.93
C ASP A 218 -12.57 -10.51 5.52
N ASP A 219 -13.09 -9.84 4.48
CA ASP A 219 -12.80 -10.19 3.08
C ASP A 219 -11.32 -10.01 2.76
N ALA A 220 -10.74 -8.89 3.20
CA ALA A 220 -9.31 -8.62 3.06
C ALA A 220 -8.45 -9.67 3.78
N TYR A 221 -8.87 -10.08 4.99
CA TYR A 221 -8.21 -11.11 5.76
C TYR A 221 -8.26 -12.49 5.07
N LEU A 222 -9.44 -12.91 4.62
CA LEU A 222 -9.64 -14.17 3.90
C LEU A 222 -8.87 -14.19 2.59
N CYS A 223 -8.86 -13.09 1.85
CA CYS A 223 -8.06 -12.92 0.63
C CYS A 223 -6.57 -13.20 0.90
N LEU A 224 -5.96 -12.54 1.90
CA LEU A 224 -4.56 -12.80 2.23
C LEU A 224 -4.33 -14.23 2.71
N LEU A 225 -5.27 -14.81 3.44
CA LEU A 225 -5.17 -16.18 3.93
C LEU A 225 -5.24 -17.20 2.79
N ASP A 226 -6.09 -16.97 1.79
CA ASP A 226 -6.22 -17.79 0.59
C ASP A 226 -4.95 -17.70 -0.28
N VAL A 227 -4.47 -16.50 -0.55
CA VAL A 227 -3.21 -16.31 -1.30
C VAL A 227 -2.03 -16.95 -0.58
N ARG A 228 -1.97 -16.84 0.76
CA ARG A 228 -0.89 -17.47 1.55
C ARG A 228 -1.01 -19.01 1.54
N THR A 229 -2.23 -19.57 1.51
CA THR A 229 -2.43 -21.01 1.32
C THR A 229 -1.84 -21.46 -0.02
N GLU A 230 -2.13 -20.76 -1.11
CA GLU A 230 -1.61 -21.12 -2.43
C GLU A 230 -0.09 -20.91 -2.53
N LEU A 231 0.44 -19.85 -1.91
CA LEU A 231 1.89 -19.67 -1.80
C LEU A 231 2.57 -20.86 -1.12
N HIS A 232 1.97 -21.41 -0.07
CA HIS A 232 2.48 -22.61 0.59
C HIS A 232 2.43 -23.84 -0.34
N ARG A 233 1.35 -24.01 -1.11
CA ARG A 233 1.18 -25.14 -2.05
C ARG A 233 2.19 -25.07 -3.18
N VAL A 234 2.23 -23.95 -3.89
CA VAL A 234 3.09 -23.70 -5.06
C VAL A 234 4.57 -23.75 -4.66
N SER A 235 4.95 -23.12 -3.55
CA SER A 235 6.35 -23.12 -3.12
C SER A 235 6.78 -24.38 -2.38
N GLN A 236 5.83 -25.26 -2.04
CA GLN A 236 5.99 -26.47 -1.22
C GLN A 236 6.72 -26.22 0.11
N ARG A 237 6.59 -25.00 0.65
CA ARG A 237 7.31 -24.53 1.84
C ARG A 237 6.44 -23.53 2.60
N GLY A 238 6.69 -23.42 3.90
CA GLY A 238 6.08 -22.40 4.75
C GLY A 238 6.70 -21.02 4.49
N ARG A 239 6.39 -20.43 3.33
CA ARG A 239 6.86 -19.09 2.93
C ARG A 239 5.79 -18.05 3.21
N ASP A 240 6.23 -16.92 3.77
CA ASP A 240 5.36 -15.75 4.00
C ASP A 240 5.59 -14.64 2.96
N GLN A 241 6.75 -14.64 2.27
CA GLN A 241 7.06 -13.70 1.20
C GLN A 241 6.62 -14.25 -0.16
N LEU A 242 5.73 -13.53 -0.84
CA LEU A 242 5.29 -13.85 -2.21
C LEU A 242 6.34 -13.32 -3.18
N LEU A 243 7.12 -14.22 -3.77
CA LEU A 243 8.10 -13.89 -4.81
C LEU A 243 7.42 -13.82 -6.18
N ALA A 244 7.94 -12.97 -7.08
CA ALA A 244 7.33 -12.73 -8.39
C ALA A 244 7.17 -14.02 -9.22
N GLN A 245 8.10 -14.97 -9.06
CA GLN A 245 8.07 -16.28 -9.74
C GLN A 245 6.85 -17.15 -9.41
N PHE A 246 6.16 -16.90 -8.30
CA PHE A 246 4.98 -17.68 -7.90
C PHE A 246 3.67 -16.98 -8.28
N ALA A 247 3.72 -15.73 -8.72
CA ALA A 247 2.53 -14.90 -8.89
C ALA A 247 1.57 -15.45 -9.96
N ASP A 248 2.11 -15.92 -11.10
CA ASP A 248 1.28 -16.44 -12.20
C ASP A 248 0.54 -17.73 -11.80
N GLU A 249 1.22 -18.69 -11.16
CA GLU A 249 0.60 -19.95 -10.70
C GLU A 249 -0.42 -19.73 -9.58
N ILE A 250 -0.13 -18.80 -8.64
CA ILE A 250 -1.09 -18.42 -7.60
C ILE A 250 -2.31 -17.72 -8.22
N SER A 251 -2.10 -16.86 -9.21
CA SER A 251 -3.19 -16.15 -9.89
C SER A 251 -4.15 -17.12 -10.60
N GLU A 252 -3.59 -18.14 -11.26
CA GLU A 252 -4.35 -19.23 -11.88
C GLU A 252 -5.13 -20.03 -10.82
N ALA A 253 -4.48 -20.44 -9.73
CA ALA A 253 -5.12 -21.19 -8.64
C ALA A 253 -6.25 -20.40 -7.94
N MET A 254 -6.09 -19.07 -7.84
CA MET A 254 -7.09 -18.16 -7.27
C MET A 254 -8.19 -17.78 -8.28
N ALA A 255 -8.01 -18.11 -9.56
CA ALA A 255 -8.91 -17.73 -10.66
C ALA A 255 -9.16 -16.21 -10.78
N VAL A 256 -8.12 -15.39 -10.55
CA VAL A 256 -8.22 -13.92 -10.49
C VAL A 256 -7.75 -13.20 -11.74
N GLY A 257 -7.15 -13.92 -12.69
CA GLY A 257 -6.62 -13.34 -13.94
C GLY A 257 -5.10 -13.49 -14.01
N ASP A 258 -4.40 -12.39 -14.27
CA ASP A 258 -2.93 -12.38 -14.31
C ASP A 258 -2.28 -11.91 -12.99
N ARG A 259 -0.95 -11.92 -12.93
CA ARG A 259 -0.20 -11.46 -11.75
C ARG A 259 -0.49 -10.00 -11.34
N PHE A 260 -0.93 -9.14 -12.27
CA PHE A 260 -1.31 -7.76 -11.97
C PHE A 260 -2.69 -7.71 -11.32
N ASP A 261 -3.63 -8.57 -11.73
CA ASP A 261 -4.91 -8.73 -11.04
C ASP A 261 -4.70 -9.25 -9.60
N LEU A 262 -3.80 -10.24 -9.42
CA LEU A 262 -3.38 -10.69 -8.09
C LEU A 262 -2.75 -9.56 -7.28
N ALA A 263 -1.84 -8.77 -7.86
CA ALA A 263 -1.21 -7.64 -7.18
C ALA A 263 -2.22 -6.54 -6.80
N ARG A 264 -3.22 -6.27 -7.64
CA ARG A 264 -4.32 -5.34 -7.35
C ARG A 264 -5.15 -5.82 -6.16
N MET A 265 -5.50 -7.10 -6.15
CA MET A 265 -6.22 -7.74 -5.06
C MET A 265 -5.43 -7.64 -3.74
N LEU A 266 -4.13 -7.96 -3.76
CA LEU A 266 -3.24 -7.84 -2.60
C LEU A 266 -3.07 -6.40 -2.11
N SER A 267 -3.00 -5.43 -3.03
CA SER A 267 -2.95 -4.01 -2.67
C SER A 267 -4.20 -3.59 -1.92
N SER A 268 -5.38 -3.93 -2.46
CA SER A 268 -6.66 -3.62 -1.82
C SER A 268 -6.76 -4.23 -0.42
N ALA A 269 -6.51 -5.53 -0.28
CA ALA A 269 -6.55 -6.23 1.01
C ALA A 269 -5.55 -5.63 2.02
N GLY A 270 -4.30 -5.41 1.58
CA GLY A 270 -3.25 -4.84 2.42
C GLY A 270 -3.55 -3.41 2.88
N ARG A 271 -4.13 -2.56 2.02
CA ARG A 271 -4.52 -1.19 2.39
C ARG A 271 -5.71 -1.16 3.34
N THR A 272 -6.71 -2.01 3.12
CA THR A 272 -7.86 -2.16 4.02
C THR A 272 -7.41 -2.58 5.42
N ILE A 273 -6.63 -3.65 5.54
CA ILE A 273 -6.08 -4.10 6.83
C ILE A 273 -5.19 -3.01 7.45
N GLY A 274 -4.31 -2.40 6.65
CA GLY A 274 -3.39 -1.37 7.13
C GLY A 274 -4.09 -0.11 7.64
N PHE A 275 -5.18 0.30 7.00
CA PHE A 275 -6.03 1.40 7.44
C PHE A 275 -6.69 1.08 8.80
N HIS A 276 -7.30 -0.10 8.93
CA HIS A 276 -7.92 -0.52 10.18
C HIS A 276 -6.90 -0.70 11.30
N ALA A 277 -5.70 -1.21 11.02
CA ALA A 277 -4.64 -1.38 12.01
C ALA A 277 -4.19 -0.05 12.63
N VAL A 278 -3.94 0.97 11.80
CA VAL A 278 -3.56 2.31 12.27
C VAL A 278 -4.70 2.97 13.06
N THR A 279 -5.91 2.90 12.52
CA THR A 279 -7.10 3.48 13.16
C THR A 279 -7.44 2.77 14.48
N GLY A 280 -7.31 1.45 14.52
CA GLY A 280 -7.54 0.62 15.70
C GLY A 280 -6.54 0.89 16.81
N LEU A 281 -5.24 1.00 16.49
CA LEU A 281 -4.22 1.41 17.47
C LEU A 281 -4.52 2.79 18.07
N ARG A 282 -4.86 3.78 17.23
CA ARG A 282 -5.21 5.12 17.68
C ARG A 282 -6.45 5.12 18.57
N THR A 283 -7.50 4.39 18.17
CA THR A 283 -8.74 4.24 18.93
C THR A 283 -8.46 3.60 20.29
N ALA A 284 -7.65 2.52 20.31
CA ALA A 284 -7.27 1.84 21.54
C ALA A 284 -6.46 2.72 22.48
N ALA A 285 -5.51 3.50 21.94
CA ALA A 285 -4.73 4.45 22.72
C ALA A 285 -5.62 5.55 23.34
N ASN A 286 -6.62 6.04 22.59
CA ASN A 286 -7.58 7.05 23.06
C ASN A 286 -8.58 6.49 24.09
N ALA A 287 -8.90 5.19 24.04
CA ALA A 287 -9.77 4.52 25.02
C ALA A 287 -9.08 4.29 26.39
N LEU A 288 -7.75 4.22 26.41
CA LEU A 288 -7.01 3.98 27.63
C LEU A 288 -6.90 5.25 28.50
N PRO A 289 -7.05 5.14 29.84
CA PRO A 289 -6.88 6.29 30.71
C PRO A 289 -5.40 6.71 30.78
N ARG A 290 -5.17 8.03 30.68
CA ARG A 290 -3.84 8.67 30.74
C ARG A 290 -3.03 8.28 32.00
N ARG A 291 -1.69 8.30 31.90
CA ARG A 291 -0.73 7.88 32.96
C ARG A 291 0.02 9.07 33.58
N GLY A 292 0.40 8.97 34.85
CA GLY A 292 1.35 9.89 35.50
C GLY A 292 0.96 11.37 35.39
N ILE A 293 1.94 12.24 35.08
CA ILE A 293 1.74 13.69 34.94
C ILE A 293 0.66 14.02 33.87
N THR A 294 0.51 13.18 32.83
CA THR A 294 -0.52 13.37 31.79
C THR A 294 -1.95 13.14 32.28
N ALA A 295 -2.16 12.45 33.40
CA ALA A 295 -3.47 12.35 34.05
C ALA A 295 -3.90 13.67 34.71
N PHE A 296 -2.94 14.54 35.06
CA PHE A 296 -3.18 15.89 35.57
C PHE A 296 -3.36 16.93 34.45
N VAL A 297 -3.07 16.57 33.19
CA VAL A 297 -3.34 17.41 32.03
C VAL A 297 -4.84 17.47 31.79
N ARG A 298 -5.39 18.69 31.78
CA ARG A 298 -6.82 18.95 31.52
C ARG A 298 -7.30 18.18 30.29
N ARG A 299 -8.57 17.73 30.33
CA ARG A 299 -9.22 17.08 29.17
C ARG A 299 -8.99 17.95 27.92
N PRO A 300 -8.63 17.33 26.78
CA PRO A 300 -8.37 18.08 25.56
C PRO A 300 -9.61 18.91 25.23
N LYS A 301 -9.42 20.21 25.02
CA LYS A 301 -10.52 21.09 24.60
C LYS A 301 -10.82 20.83 23.13
N ARG A 302 -12.10 20.86 22.76
CA ARG A 302 -12.49 20.86 21.35
C ARG A 302 -11.99 22.17 20.73
N ARG A 303 -11.16 22.08 19.70
CA ARG A 303 -10.65 23.24 18.94
C ARG A 303 -11.46 23.34 17.66
N PRO A 304 -12.31 24.37 17.48
CA PRO A 304 -12.98 24.60 16.20
C PRO A 304 -11.95 24.80 15.10
N LEU A 305 -12.15 24.12 13.98
CA LEU A 305 -11.33 24.27 12.78
C LEU A 305 -12.14 24.92 11.66
N ASP A 306 -13.40 24.49 11.52
CA ASP A 306 -14.35 25.03 10.54
C ASP A 306 -15.80 24.79 11.00
N GLU A 307 -16.78 25.24 10.22
CA GLU A 307 -18.19 24.97 10.45
C GLU A 307 -18.46 23.46 10.45
N GLY A 308 -18.96 22.95 11.58
CA GLY A 308 -19.22 21.52 11.74
C GLY A 308 -17.98 20.65 12.00
N VAL A 309 -16.77 21.22 12.04
CA VAL A 309 -15.50 20.48 12.15
C VAL A 309 -14.66 20.96 13.35
N VAL A 310 -14.26 20.02 14.21
CA VAL A 310 -13.42 20.31 15.38
C VAL A 310 -12.30 19.29 15.53
N GLU A 311 -11.17 19.71 16.08
CA GLU A 311 -10.17 18.79 16.60
C GLU A 311 -10.53 18.39 18.03
N TYR A 312 -10.48 17.08 18.31
CA TYR A 312 -10.63 16.55 19.66
C TYR A 312 -9.81 15.28 19.84
N ALA A 313 -9.01 15.24 20.92
CA ALA A 313 -8.18 14.08 21.28
C ALA A 313 -7.25 13.59 20.14
N GLY A 314 -6.68 14.53 19.37
CA GLY A 314 -5.78 14.22 18.27
C GLY A 314 -6.47 13.63 17.04
N GLU A 315 -7.78 13.85 16.89
CA GLU A 315 -8.57 13.45 15.74
C GLU A 315 -9.46 14.59 15.23
N ILE A 316 -9.72 14.62 13.93
CA ILE A 316 -10.78 15.44 13.34
C ILE A 316 -12.12 14.77 13.61
N VAL A 317 -13.00 15.49 14.29
CA VAL A 317 -14.34 15.03 14.64
C VAL A 317 -15.41 16.05 14.28
N LEU A 318 -16.63 15.54 14.12
CA LEU A 318 -17.78 16.40 13.88
C LEU A 318 -18.12 17.22 15.12
N ALA A 319 -18.41 18.50 14.91
CA ALA A 319 -18.99 19.36 15.93
C ALA A 319 -20.35 18.79 16.39
N ARG A 320 -20.81 19.22 17.57
CA ARG A 320 -22.08 18.74 18.14
C ARG A 320 -23.27 19.07 17.23
N GLU A 321 -23.26 20.25 16.61
CA GLU A 321 -24.33 20.76 15.76
C GLU A 321 -24.14 20.38 14.28
N ALA A 322 -23.10 19.60 13.94
CA ALA A 322 -22.88 19.18 12.56
C ALA A 322 -24.00 18.24 12.10
N ALA A 323 -24.60 18.56 10.95
CA ALA A 323 -25.69 17.80 10.33
C ALA A 323 -25.24 17.18 9.00
N PRO A 324 -24.49 16.06 9.03
CA PRO A 324 -23.93 15.43 7.82
C PRO A 324 -25.00 15.07 6.78
N GLN A 325 -26.22 14.79 7.20
CA GLN A 325 -27.36 14.47 6.33
C GLN A 325 -27.87 15.62 5.45
N THR A 326 -27.49 16.85 5.76
CA THR A 326 -27.96 18.06 5.05
C THR A 326 -26.83 18.92 4.50
N ASP A 327 -25.58 18.68 4.90
CA ASP A 327 -24.40 19.41 4.44
C ASP A 327 -23.55 18.53 3.52
N PRO A 328 -23.79 18.56 2.19
CA PRO A 328 -23.01 17.76 1.25
C PRO A 328 -21.53 18.19 1.17
N GLY A 329 -21.19 19.41 1.59
CA GLY A 329 -19.81 19.91 1.59
C GLY A 329 -18.97 19.41 2.77
N LEU A 330 -19.60 18.86 3.82
CA LEU A 330 -18.94 18.50 5.07
C LEU A 330 -17.83 17.45 4.89
N VAL A 331 -17.97 16.54 3.92
CA VAL A 331 -16.95 15.51 3.62
C VAL A 331 -15.61 16.16 3.25
N LEU A 332 -15.63 17.11 2.31
CA LEU A 332 -14.42 17.80 1.85
C LEU A 332 -13.92 18.82 2.88
N ARG A 333 -14.81 19.46 3.65
CA ARG A 333 -14.40 20.34 4.77
C ARG A 333 -13.64 19.57 5.86
N VAL A 334 -14.11 18.37 6.21
CA VAL A 334 -13.41 17.46 7.15
C VAL A 334 -12.07 17.01 6.56
N ALA A 335 -12.03 16.71 5.26
CA ALA A 335 -10.81 16.35 4.56
C ALA A 335 -9.79 17.49 4.55
N ALA A 336 -10.22 18.71 4.21
CA ALA A 336 -9.39 19.91 4.19
C ALA A 336 -8.79 20.17 5.58
N ALA A 337 -9.60 20.09 6.64
CA ALA A 337 -9.12 20.22 8.01
C ALA A 337 -8.07 19.15 8.40
N SER A 338 -8.27 17.89 7.97
CA SER A 338 -7.29 16.80 8.19
C SER A 338 -6.00 17.05 7.42
N ALA A 339 -6.11 17.47 6.15
CA ALA A 339 -4.96 17.70 5.28
C ALA A 339 -4.13 18.91 5.76
N ASP A 340 -4.77 20.04 6.08
CA ASP A 340 -4.09 21.25 6.55
C ASP A 340 -3.39 21.04 7.90
N THR A 341 -4.06 20.40 8.86
CA THR A 341 -3.50 20.22 10.21
C THR A 341 -2.61 18.99 10.36
N GLY A 342 -2.68 18.03 9.44
CA GLY A 342 -2.06 16.71 9.57
C GLY A 342 -2.69 15.81 10.64
N VAL A 343 -3.80 16.23 11.26
CA VAL A 343 -4.52 15.45 12.26
C VAL A 343 -5.44 14.44 11.55
N PRO A 344 -5.39 13.15 11.91
CA PRO A 344 -6.19 12.14 11.22
C PRO A 344 -7.69 12.27 11.52
N ILE A 345 -8.53 11.86 10.57
CA ILE A 345 -9.98 11.81 10.75
C ILE A 345 -10.36 10.64 11.67
N GLY A 346 -11.22 10.90 12.64
CA GLY A 346 -11.71 9.88 13.57
C GLY A 346 -12.60 8.83 12.88
N ALA A 347 -12.49 7.56 13.29
CA ALA A 347 -13.24 6.46 12.67
C ALA A 347 -14.77 6.69 12.70
N ALA A 348 -15.29 7.15 13.85
CA ALA A 348 -16.71 7.45 14.00
C ALA A 348 -17.17 8.61 13.09
N THR A 349 -16.28 9.55 12.78
CA THR A 349 -16.55 10.65 11.84
C THR A 349 -16.67 10.12 10.43
N LEU A 350 -15.70 9.31 9.98
CA LEU A 350 -15.72 8.71 8.65
C LEU A 350 -16.96 7.84 8.46
N ASN A 351 -17.28 6.96 9.42
CA ASN A 351 -18.47 6.10 9.34
C ASN A 351 -19.76 6.93 9.27
N ARG A 352 -19.90 7.96 10.12
CA ARG A 352 -21.09 8.80 10.09
C ARG A 352 -21.22 9.55 8.76
N LEU A 353 -20.12 10.04 8.20
CA LEU A 353 -20.13 10.69 6.89
C LEU A 353 -20.49 9.69 5.79
N ALA A 354 -19.87 8.51 5.76
CA ALA A 354 -20.13 7.49 4.75
C ALA A 354 -21.60 7.03 4.74
N GLU A 355 -22.22 6.93 5.93
CA GLU A 355 -23.62 6.52 6.09
C GLU A 355 -24.63 7.62 5.77
N ASN A 356 -24.30 8.89 6.05
CA ASN A 356 -25.31 9.96 6.09
C ASN A 356 -25.06 11.10 5.10
N ALA A 357 -23.84 11.27 4.56
CA ALA A 357 -23.55 12.40 3.68
C ALA A 357 -24.35 12.29 2.37
N PRO A 358 -25.12 13.33 1.99
CA PRO A 358 -25.81 13.35 0.71
C PRO A 358 -24.79 13.55 -0.43
N PRO A 359 -25.12 13.13 -1.67
CA PRO A 359 -24.28 13.41 -2.82
C PRO A 359 -24.17 14.92 -3.05
N LEU A 360 -23.02 15.36 -3.55
CA LEU A 360 -22.81 16.76 -3.95
C LEU A 360 -23.75 17.15 -5.10
N PRO A 361 -24.31 18.37 -5.10
CA PRO A 361 -25.04 18.89 -6.25
C PRO A 361 -24.10 19.07 -7.44
N THR A 362 -24.64 19.06 -8.66
CA THR A 362 -23.89 19.35 -9.88
C THR A 362 -24.41 20.64 -10.51
N PRO A 363 -23.56 21.68 -10.71
CA PRO A 363 -22.14 21.74 -10.36
C PRO A 363 -21.89 21.82 -8.85
N TRP A 364 -20.68 21.45 -8.41
CA TRP A 364 -20.25 21.59 -7.03
C TRP A 364 -20.27 23.06 -6.59
N PRO A 365 -20.61 23.35 -5.32
CA PRO A 365 -20.44 24.70 -4.77
C PRO A 365 -18.96 25.09 -4.76
N ARG A 366 -18.65 26.37 -4.99
CA ARG A 366 -17.26 26.84 -5.07
C ARG A 366 -16.43 26.50 -3.83
N ALA A 367 -17.00 26.66 -2.63
CA ALA A 367 -16.33 26.32 -1.38
C ALA A 367 -15.89 24.85 -1.30
N VAL A 368 -16.64 23.94 -1.89
CA VAL A 368 -16.30 22.51 -1.92
C VAL A 368 -15.10 22.24 -2.83
N LEU A 369 -15.02 22.95 -3.97
CA LEU A 369 -13.84 22.89 -4.83
C LEU A 369 -12.62 23.49 -4.13
N ASP A 370 -12.79 24.59 -3.41
CA ASP A 370 -11.71 25.21 -2.62
C ASP A 370 -11.20 24.24 -1.52
N ASP A 371 -12.09 23.52 -0.83
CA ASP A 371 -11.72 22.47 0.13
C ASP A 371 -10.94 21.32 -0.52
N LEU A 372 -11.34 20.87 -1.72
CA LEU A 372 -10.57 19.87 -2.49
C LEU A 372 -9.17 20.39 -2.81
N LEU A 373 -9.04 21.66 -3.22
CA LEU A 373 -7.74 22.26 -3.50
C LEU A 373 -6.86 22.32 -2.25
N VAL A 374 -7.43 22.63 -1.08
CA VAL A 374 -6.71 22.53 0.20
C VAL A 374 -6.17 21.12 0.42
N VAL A 375 -6.98 20.09 0.19
CA VAL A 375 -6.53 18.69 0.31
C VAL A 375 -5.38 18.38 -0.65
N LEU A 376 -5.50 18.75 -1.92
CA LEU A 376 -4.49 18.42 -2.94
C LEU A 376 -3.18 19.20 -2.76
N LEU A 377 -3.24 20.41 -2.20
CA LEU A 377 -2.09 21.28 -1.99
C LEU A 377 -1.45 21.15 -0.60
N ALA A 378 -1.98 20.30 0.28
CA ALA A 378 -1.44 20.09 1.62
C ALA A 378 -0.10 19.32 1.67
N GLY A 379 0.38 18.83 0.51
CA GLY A 379 1.61 18.05 0.45
C GLY A 379 1.45 16.67 1.12
N PRO A 380 2.43 16.17 1.89
CA PRO A 380 2.43 14.79 2.38
C PRO A 380 1.23 14.37 3.25
N THR A 381 0.46 15.32 3.80
CA THR A 381 -0.75 15.06 4.59
C THR A 381 -2.00 14.76 3.72
N ALA A 382 -1.95 15.04 2.42
CA ALA A 382 -2.98 14.64 1.45
C ALA A 382 -3.12 13.11 1.38
N VAL A 383 -1.99 12.40 1.45
CA VAL A 383 -1.87 10.95 1.40
C VAL A 383 -2.78 10.22 2.39
N PRO A 384 -2.62 10.39 3.73
CA PRO A 384 -3.45 9.65 4.68
C PRO A 384 -4.91 10.16 4.68
N THR A 385 -5.14 11.39 4.26
CA THR A 385 -6.47 12.01 4.20
C THR A 385 -7.30 11.37 3.07
N ILE A 386 -6.76 11.34 1.85
CA ILE A 386 -7.41 10.70 0.70
C ILE A 386 -7.54 9.19 0.94
N GLU A 387 -6.52 8.54 1.53
CA GLU A 387 -6.61 7.12 1.92
C GLU A 387 -7.81 6.85 2.83
N ALA A 388 -8.02 7.68 3.86
CA ALA A 388 -9.11 7.50 4.81
C ALA A 388 -10.48 7.65 4.14
N LEU A 389 -10.63 8.61 3.22
CA LEU A 389 -11.86 8.79 2.43
C LEU A 389 -12.07 7.62 1.46
N ASP A 390 -11.03 7.16 0.79
CA ASP A 390 -11.11 6.07 -0.19
C ASP A 390 -11.46 4.74 0.48
N ARG A 391 -10.79 4.40 1.58
CA ARG A 391 -11.08 3.18 2.35
C ARG A 391 -12.45 3.17 3.02
N THR A 392 -13.13 4.31 3.08
CA THR A 392 -14.51 4.42 3.59
C THR A 392 -15.53 4.71 2.48
N GLY A 393 -15.12 4.64 1.21
CA GLY A 393 -15.98 4.84 0.04
C GLY A 393 -16.32 6.30 -0.27
N LEU A 394 -16.05 7.23 0.65
CA LEU A 394 -16.31 8.66 0.49
C LEU A 394 -15.58 9.25 -0.72
N TRP A 395 -14.35 8.81 -1.01
CA TRP A 395 -13.61 9.31 -2.18
C TRP A 395 -14.25 8.90 -3.50
N GLY A 396 -14.72 7.65 -3.61
CA GLY A 396 -15.40 7.14 -4.81
C GLY A 396 -16.73 7.85 -5.08
N GLN A 397 -17.40 8.36 -4.05
CA GLN A 397 -18.61 9.18 -4.22
C GLN A 397 -18.30 10.55 -4.85
N LEU A 398 -17.12 11.11 -4.57
CA LEU A 398 -16.66 12.40 -5.14
C LEU A 398 -16.13 12.22 -6.57
N LEU A 399 -15.39 11.14 -6.81
CA LEU A 399 -14.72 10.84 -8.07
C LEU A 399 -14.98 9.39 -8.49
N PRO A 400 -16.14 9.07 -9.08
CA PRO A 400 -16.49 7.69 -9.48
C PRO A 400 -15.50 7.07 -10.47
N GLU A 401 -14.83 7.90 -11.28
CA GLU A 401 -13.83 7.46 -12.26
C GLU A 401 -12.59 6.82 -11.58
N TRP A 402 -12.42 7.06 -10.28
CA TRP A 402 -11.35 6.52 -9.43
C TRP A 402 -11.33 4.99 -9.36
N ASP A 403 -12.49 4.34 -9.39
CA ASP A 403 -12.58 2.88 -9.20
C ASP A 403 -11.76 2.10 -10.24
N ALA A 404 -11.57 2.64 -11.44
CA ALA A 404 -10.76 1.99 -12.47
C ALA A 404 -9.25 2.03 -12.17
N ILE A 405 -8.79 3.07 -11.47
CA ILE A 405 -7.37 3.26 -11.11
C ILE A 405 -7.07 2.82 -9.67
N ARG A 406 -8.09 2.63 -8.82
CA ARG A 406 -7.96 2.18 -7.42
C ARG A 406 -7.16 0.88 -7.37
N ASP A 407 -6.08 0.89 -6.59
CA ASP A 407 -5.21 -0.26 -6.35
C ASP A 407 -4.58 -0.85 -7.63
N LEU A 408 -4.68 -0.15 -8.77
CA LEU A 408 -4.18 -0.64 -10.05
C LEU A 408 -2.64 -0.64 -10.03
N PRO A 409 -1.96 -1.80 -10.06
CA PRO A 409 -0.52 -1.84 -10.05
C PRO A 409 0.03 -1.28 -11.37
N PRO A 410 1.21 -0.66 -11.32
CA PRO A 410 1.86 -0.22 -12.55
C PRO A 410 2.33 -1.43 -13.36
N ARG A 411 2.31 -1.28 -14.69
CA ARG A 411 2.90 -2.29 -15.59
C ARG A 411 4.39 -2.07 -15.81
N ASP A 412 4.88 -0.85 -15.59
CA ASP A 412 6.29 -0.49 -15.73
C ASP A 412 7.03 -0.60 -14.40
N VAL A 413 8.24 -1.17 -14.45
CA VAL A 413 9.09 -1.44 -13.27
C VAL A 413 9.56 -0.15 -12.56
N SER A 414 9.57 0.98 -13.27
CA SER A 414 9.98 2.28 -12.72
C SER A 414 9.01 2.85 -11.68
N HIS A 415 7.73 2.43 -11.73
CA HIS A 415 6.70 2.97 -10.86
C HIS A 415 6.72 2.28 -9.51
N LYS A 416 6.82 3.08 -8.45
CA LYS A 416 6.79 2.62 -7.06
C LYS A 416 5.37 2.35 -6.56
N TRP A 417 4.38 3.05 -7.10
CA TRP A 417 3.04 3.15 -6.56
C TRP A 417 2.00 2.54 -7.49
N THR A 418 0.87 2.11 -6.93
CA THR A 418 -0.34 1.89 -7.73
C THR A 418 -0.82 3.22 -8.34
N VAL A 419 -1.60 3.19 -9.41
CA VAL A 419 -1.97 4.40 -10.16
C VAL A 419 -2.72 5.41 -9.28
N ASP A 420 -3.71 4.97 -8.49
CA ASP A 420 -4.42 5.80 -7.51
C ASP A 420 -3.47 6.47 -6.51
N ARG A 421 -2.47 5.73 -6.04
CA ARG A 421 -1.47 6.25 -5.11
C ARG A 421 -0.55 7.24 -5.80
N HIS A 422 -0.16 6.93 -7.04
CA HIS A 422 0.73 7.73 -7.85
C HIS A 422 0.13 9.12 -8.11
N VAL A 423 -1.13 9.24 -8.53
CA VAL A 423 -1.75 10.55 -8.79
C VAL A 423 -1.81 11.44 -7.54
N VAL A 424 -1.98 10.85 -6.35
CA VAL A 424 -1.91 11.59 -5.08
C VAL A 424 -0.49 12.04 -4.79
N GLU A 425 0.51 11.18 -4.99
CA GLU A 425 1.93 11.54 -4.82
C GLU A 425 2.36 12.62 -5.84
N THR A 426 1.81 12.59 -7.06
CA THR A 426 2.01 13.64 -8.06
C THR A 426 1.44 14.97 -7.56
N ALA A 427 0.25 14.99 -6.95
CA ALA A 427 -0.28 16.19 -6.31
C ALA A 427 0.60 16.68 -5.14
N VAL A 428 1.13 15.76 -4.31
CA VAL A 428 2.10 16.09 -3.26
C VAL A 428 3.35 16.77 -3.81
N HIS A 429 3.89 16.27 -4.92
CA HIS A 429 5.05 16.85 -5.58
C HIS A 429 4.75 18.12 -6.37
N ALA A 430 3.49 18.35 -6.74
CA ALA A 430 3.03 19.57 -7.41
C ALA A 430 2.80 20.73 -6.43
N ALA A 431 2.43 20.47 -5.17
CA ALA A 431 2.14 21.51 -4.19
C ALA A 431 3.30 22.52 -3.97
N PRO A 432 4.59 22.12 -3.90
CA PRO A 432 5.71 23.06 -3.83
C PRO A 432 5.91 23.90 -5.09
N LEU A 433 5.34 23.50 -6.23
CA LEU A 433 5.50 24.16 -7.54
C LEU A 433 4.43 25.21 -7.81
N THR A 434 3.52 25.45 -6.87
CA THR A 434 2.41 26.42 -7.00
C THR A 434 2.87 27.85 -7.27
N THR A 435 4.08 28.22 -6.83
CA THR A 435 4.69 29.53 -7.09
C THR A 435 5.34 29.65 -8.48
N ASN A 436 5.50 28.53 -9.18
CA ASN A 436 6.11 28.47 -10.52
C ASN A 436 5.07 28.56 -11.65
N VAL A 437 3.78 28.59 -11.31
CA VAL A 437 2.67 28.57 -12.28
C VAL A 437 1.64 29.65 -11.94
N ALA A 438 1.00 30.22 -12.96
CA ALA A 438 -0.08 31.19 -12.77
C ALA A 438 -1.40 30.56 -12.27
N ARG A 439 -1.58 29.25 -12.48
CA ARG A 439 -2.82 28.50 -12.16
C ARG A 439 -2.53 27.29 -11.27
N PRO A 440 -2.18 27.51 -9.99
CA PRO A 440 -1.90 26.41 -9.05
C PRO A 440 -3.10 25.49 -8.82
N ASP A 441 -4.31 26.01 -8.97
CA ASP A 441 -5.56 25.26 -8.95
C ASP A 441 -5.63 24.20 -10.07
N LEU A 442 -5.33 24.60 -11.31
CA LEU A 442 -5.30 23.66 -12.44
C LEU A 442 -4.11 22.70 -12.38
N LEU A 443 -2.97 23.12 -11.82
CA LEU A 443 -1.85 22.22 -11.58
C LEU A 443 -2.25 21.10 -10.60
N ALA A 444 -2.92 21.43 -9.49
CA ALA A 444 -3.37 20.45 -8.50
C ALA A 444 -4.39 19.45 -9.09
N LEU A 445 -5.38 19.97 -9.83
CA LEU A 445 -6.38 19.13 -10.49
C LEU A 445 -5.78 18.28 -11.62
N GLY A 446 -4.88 18.87 -12.42
CA GLY A 446 -4.15 18.16 -13.46
C GLY A 446 -3.28 17.03 -12.88
N ALA A 447 -2.60 17.27 -11.76
CA ALA A 447 -1.84 16.25 -11.04
C ALA A 447 -2.71 15.08 -10.59
N LEU A 448 -3.90 15.34 -10.05
CA LEU A 448 -4.86 14.30 -9.66
C LEU A 448 -5.40 13.50 -10.86
N LEU A 449 -5.60 14.16 -12.01
CA LEU A 449 -6.36 13.61 -13.13
C LEU A 449 -5.51 13.10 -14.31
N HIS A 450 -4.20 13.40 -14.37
CA HIS A 450 -3.36 13.09 -15.55
C HIS A 450 -3.41 11.62 -15.98
N ASP A 451 -3.59 10.71 -15.01
CA ASP A 451 -3.57 9.27 -15.20
C ASP A 451 -4.96 8.60 -15.04
N ILE A 452 -6.04 9.39 -14.93
CA ILE A 452 -7.40 8.89 -14.64
C ILE A 452 -7.92 7.92 -15.71
N GLY A 453 -7.38 7.99 -16.94
CA GLY A 453 -7.70 7.11 -18.06
C GLY A 453 -7.11 5.70 -17.98
N LYS A 454 -6.17 5.42 -17.06
CA LYS A 454 -5.56 4.08 -16.92
C LYS A 454 -6.58 3.03 -16.47
N GLY A 455 -6.26 1.76 -16.70
CA GLY A 455 -7.07 0.61 -16.26
C GLY A 455 -8.21 0.19 -17.20
N ARG A 456 -8.35 0.82 -18.38
CA ARG A 456 -9.49 0.60 -19.30
C ARG A 456 -9.10 0.05 -20.69
N GLY A 457 -7.85 -0.39 -20.89
CA GLY A 457 -7.39 -1.07 -22.11
C GLY A 457 -7.24 -0.20 -23.37
N LEU A 458 -7.51 1.10 -23.28
CA LEU A 458 -7.32 2.09 -24.34
C LEU A 458 -6.12 2.99 -24.05
N ASP A 459 -5.77 3.87 -25.00
CA ASP A 459 -4.81 4.95 -24.75
C ASP A 459 -5.34 5.85 -23.63
N HIS A 460 -4.72 5.73 -22.46
CA HIS A 460 -5.08 6.46 -21.24
C HIS A 460 -5.00 7.99 -21.40
N CYS A 461 -4.16 8.51 -22.30
CA CYS A 461 -4.09 9.95 -22.55
C CYS A 461 -5.34 10.43 -23.31
N VAL A 462 -5.82 9.67 -24.31
CA VAL A 462 -7.08 9.99 -25.02
C VAL A 462 -8.25 9.89 -24.04
N LEU A 463 -8.38 8.72 -23.42
CA LEU A 463 -9.53 8.42 -22.58
C LEU A 463 -9.58 9.30 -21.33
N GLY A 464 -8.42 9.61 -20.74
CA GLY A 464 -8.32 10.54 -19.62
C GLY A 464 -8.83 11.92 -20.00
N ALA A 465 -8.44 12.44 -21.17
CA ALA A 465 -8.91 13.72 -21.67
C ALA A 465 -10.44 13.77 -21.84
N ASP A 466 -11.03 12.68 -22.35
CA ASP A 466 -12.50 12.55 -22.49
C ASP A 466 -13.19 12.49 -21.12
N LEU A 467 -12.62 11.81 -20.13
CA LEU A 467 -13.15 11.70 -18.76
C LEU A 467 -13.07 13.03 -18.01
N VAL A 468 -12.06 13.86 -18.27
CA VAL A 468 -11.88 15.15 -17.58
C VAL A 468 -13.04 16.10 -17.86
N ILE A 469 -13.65 16.05 -19.04
CA ILE A 469 -14.75 16.96 -19.41
C ILE A 469 -15.95 16.86 -18.44
N PRO A 470 -16.57 15.68 -18.24
CA PRO A 470 -17.66 15.54 -17.27
C PRO A 470 -17.20 15.75 -15.82
N ILE A 471 -15.95 15.42 -15.47
CA ILE A 471 -15.40 15.68 -14.12
C ILE A 471 -15.34 17.20 -13.87
N ALA A 472 -14.79 17.97 -14.79
CA ALA A 472 -14.64 19.42 -14.70
C ALA A 472 -16.00 20.12 -14.63
N GLN A 473 -16.97 19.69 -15.44
CA GLN A 473 -18.35 20.18 -15.38
C GLN A 473 -19.00 19.88 -14.03
N ARG A 474 -18.79 18.67 -13.49
CA ARG A 474 -19.28 18.29 -12.16
C ARG A 474 -18.69 19.16 -11.06
N MET A 475 -17.39 19.46 -11.15
CA MET A 475 -16.68 20.38 -10.24
C MET A 475 -17.04 21.87 -10.44
N GLY A 476 -17.83 22.22 -11.46
CA GLY A 476 -18.23 23.60 -11.73
C GLY A 476 -17.14 24.46 -12.38
N LEU A 477 -16.18 23.85 -13.07
CA LEU A 477 -15.11 24.58 -13.77
C LEU A 477 -15.63 25.30 -15.02
N SER A 478 -14.96 26.39 -15.41
CA SER A 478 -15.30 27.11 -16.63
C SER A 478 -14.93 26.28 -17.87
N ALA A 479 -15.49 26.63 -19.03
CA ALA A 479 -15.14 25.97 -20.29
C ALA A 479 -13.65 26.12 -20.64
N ALA A 480 -13.04 27.27 -20.33
CA ALA A 480 -11.63 27.52 -20.56
C ALA A 480 -10.73 26.68 -19.63
N ASP A 481 -11.09 26.56 -18.35
CA ASP A 481 -10.39 25.70 -17.40
C ASP A 481 -10.52 24.22 -17.76
N THR A 482 -11.71 23.83 -18.23
CA THR A 482 -11.98 22.47 -18.72
C THR A 482 -11.09 22.14 -19.91
N ASP A 483 -11.01 23.03 -20.92
CA ASP A 483 -10.14 22.84 -22.08
C ASP A 483 -8.66 22.74 -21.68
N THR A 484 -8.21 23.59 -20.75
CA THR A 484 -6.84 23.55 -20.22
C THR A 484 -6.54 22.20 -19.54
N LEU A 485 -7.40 21.74 -18.62
CA LEU A 485 -7.23 20.44 -17.96
C LEU A 485 -7.29 19.26 -18.94
N THR A 486 -8.21 19.29 -19.90
CA THR A 486 -8.33 18.27 -20.94
C THR A 486 -7.02 18.18 -21.73
N LYS A 487 -6.42 19.31 -22.13
CA LYS A 487 -5.11 19.34 -22.80
C LYS A 487 -3.98 18.88 -21.90
N MET A 488 -3.98 19.25 -20.62
CA MET A 488 -2.99 18.78 -19.66
C MET A 488 -2.97 17.26 -19.58
N VAL A 489 -4.14 16.64 -19.38
CA VAL A 489 -4.27 15.18 -19.32
C VAL A 489 -3.94 14.53 -20.66
N ARG A 490 -4.38 15.12 -21.78
CA ARG A 490 -4.11 14.62 -23.13
C ARG A 490 -2.62 14.54 -23.45
N HIS A 491 -1.84 15.50 -22.97
CA HIS A 491 -0.45 15.71 -23.37
C HIS A 491 0.56 15.50 -22.23
N HIS A 492 0.19 14.94 -21.08
CA HIS A 492 1.07 14.87 -19.89
C HIS A 492 2.41 14.16 -20.14
N LEU A 493 2.47 13.25 -21.13
CA LEU A 493 3.71 12.58 -21.55
C LEU A 493 4.52 13.33 -22.63
N LEU A 494 4.01 14.43 -23.19
CA LEU A 494 4.63 15.15 -24.32
C LEU A 494 6.03 15.65 -23.96
N LEU A 495 6.15 16.48 -22.91
CA LEU A 495 7.44 17.03 -22.51
C LEU A 495 8.47 15.97 -22.08
N PRO A 496 8.15 15.00 -21.19
CA PRO A 496 9.15 14.02 -20.76
C PRO A 496 9.61 13.10 -21.89
N ILE A 497 8.73 12.77 -22.84
CA ILE A 497 9.09 11.94 -24.01
C ILE A 497 9.92 12.77 -24.99
N THR A 498 9.46 13.95 -25.40
CA THR A 498 10.17 14.78 -26.39
C THR A 498 11.54 15.20 -25.87
N ALA A 499 11.64 15.62 -24.61
CA ALA A 499 12.91 16.04 -24.02
C ALA A 499 13.98 14.95 -24.04
N THR A 500 13.59 13.68 -23.98
CA THR A 500 14.54 12.54 -23.85
C THR A 500 14.70 11.72 -25.13
N ARG A 501 13.85 11.92 -26.15
CA ARG A 501 13.83 11.10 -27.37
C ARG A 501 13.92 11.90 -28.67
N SER A 502 13.93 13.22 -28.61
CA SER A 502 13.98 14.09 -29.80
C SER A 502 15.17 15.03 -29.75
N ASP A 503 15.59 15.54 -30.91
CA ASP A 503 16.60 16.60 -30.99
C ASP A 503 15.96 17.95 -30.66
N LEU A 504 16.42 18.58 -29.58
CA LEU A 504 15.94 19.89 -29.13
C LEU A 504 16.51 21.05 -29.95
N ASN A 505 17.50 20.79 -30.81
CA ASN A 505 18.03 21.77 -31.75
C ASN A 505 17.26 21.82 -33.07
N ASP A 506 16.42 20.82 -33.37
CA ASP A 506 15.54 20.85 -34.54
C ASP A 506 14.36 21.80 -34.27
N PRO A 507 14.22 22.92 -35.03
CA PRO A 507 13.09 23.83 -34.89
C PRO A 507 11.73 23.12 -35.04
N LYS A 508 11.65 22.06 -35.85
CA LYS A 508 10.39 21.30 -36.06
C LYS A 508 9.94 20.57 -34.80
N THR A 509 10.88 20.11 -33.96
CA THR A 509 10.55 19.54 -32.65
C THR A 509 9.86 20.58 -31.78
N ILE A 510 10.40 21.80 -31.76
CA ILE A 510 9.87 22.91 -30.94
C ILE A 510 8.52 23.40 -31.47
N GLU A 511 8.38 23.54 -32.79
CA GLU A 511 7.12 23.87 -33.45
C GLU A 511 6.04 22.83 -33.13
N SER A 512 6.36 21.54 -33.27
CA SER A 512 5.41 20.44 -33.01
C SER A 512 4.90 20.43 -31.57
N VAL A 513 5.78 20.67 -30.59
CA VAL A 513 5.36 20.79 -29.17
C VAL A 513 4.50 22.03 -28.96
N SER A 514 4.87 23.16 -29.56
CA SER A 514 4.14 24.42 -29.42
C SER A 514 2.74 24.35 -30.03
N GLU A 515 2.62 23.76 -31.22
CA GLU A 515 1.34 23.51 -31.90
C GLU A 515 0.46 22.53 -31.12
N ALA A 516 1.03 21.46 -30.58
CA ALA A 516 0.28 20.50 -29.76
C ALA A 516 -0.33 21.16 -28.50
N LEU A 517 0.34 22.16 -27.94
CA LEU A 517 -0.15 22.96 -26.81
C LEU A 517 -0.95 24.20 -27.25
N GLY A 518 -1.25 24.35 -28.54
CA GLY A 518 -2.04 25.46 -29.09
C GLY A 518 -1.35 26.84 -28.97
N GLY A 519 -0.04 26.88 -28.80
CA GLY A 519 0.71 28.12 -28.60
C GLY A 519 0.45 28.82 -27.26
N ASP A 520 -0.11 28.11 -26.27
CA ASP A 520 -0.46 28.67 -24.96
C ASP A 520 0.72 28.60 -23.97
N PRO A 521 1.31 29.74 -23.57
CA PRO A 521 2.41 29.76 -22.61
C PRO A 521 2.00 29.33 -21.19
N GLN A 522 0.74 29.59 -20.78
CA GLN A 522 0.27 29.19 -19.45
C GLN A 522 0.11 27.67 -19.38
N LEU A 523 -0.42 27.04 -20.44
CA LEU A 523 -0.45 25.58 -20.54
C LEU A 523 0.96 25.00 -20.52
N LEU A 524 1.91 25.56 -21.27
CA LEU A 524 3.31 25.10 -21.25
C LEU A 524 3.93 25.14 -19.84
N GLU A 525 3.65 26.18 -19.06
CA GLU A 525 4.09 26.29 -17.66
C GLU A 525 3.48 25.20 -16.77
N LEU A 526 2.17 24.95 -16.90
CA LEU A 526 1.48 23.88 -16.19
C LEU A 526 2.04 22.50 -16.57
N MET A 527 2.29 22.25 -17.85
CA MET A 527 2.87 21.01 -18.35
C MET A 527 4.28 20.77 -17.81
N HIS A 528 5.09 21.83 -17.70
CA HIS A 528 6.42 21.75 -17.14
C HIS A 528 6.37 21.33 -15.66
N ALA A 529 5.55 22.01 -14.85
CA ALA A 529 5.39 21.69 -13.43
C ALA A 529 4.80 20.27 -13.22
N LEU A 530 3.80 19.90 -14.02
CA LEU A 530 3.19 18.56 -13.97
C LEU A 530 4.22 17.47 -14.32
N THR A 531 5.04 17.70 -15.35
CA THR A 531 6.10 16.75 -15.78
C THR A 531 7.12 16.50 -14.67
N GLU A 532 7.53 17.55 -13.97
CA GLU A 532 8.44 17.46 -12.83
C GLU A 532 7.78 16.70 -11.67
N ALA A 533 6.54 17.06 -11.32
CA ALA A 533 5.81 16.44 -10.23
C ALA A 533 5.56 14.94 -10.46
N ASP A 534 5.09 14.57 -11.66
CA ASP A 534 4.84 13.19 -12.09
C ASP A 534 6.14 12.38 -12.05
N SER A 535 7.21 12.89 -12.68
CA SER A 535 8.50 12.19 -12.71
C SER A 535 9.09 11.96 -11.31
N LYS A 536 8.87 12.88 -10.36
CA LYS A 536 9.28 12.71 -8.95
C LYS A 536 8.42 11.66 -8.24
N ALA A 537 7.13 11.60 -8.56
CA ALA A 537 6.18 10.64 -8.00
C ALA A 537 6.35 9.21 -8.57
N THR A 538 6.88 9.04 -9.78
CA THR A 538 7.04 7.73 -10.43
C THR A 538 7.92 6.80 -9.61
N GLY A 539 9.15 7.21 -9.29
CA GLY A 539 10.10 6.36 -8.58
C GLY A 539 11.52 6.94 -8.48
N PRO A 540 12.40 6.27 -7.71
CA PRO A 540 13.78 6.74 -7.53
C PRO A 540 14.53 6.85 -8.86
N GLY A 541 15.18 7.99 -9.08
CA GLY A 541 16.02 8.23 -10.25
C GLY A 541 15.29 8.54 -11.56
N VAL A 542 13.94 8.56 -11.57
CA VAL A 542 13.15 8.92 -12.77
C VAL A 542 13.28 10.41 -13.09
N TRP A 543 13.29 11.27 -12.07
CA TRP A 543 13.66 12.68 -12.19
C TRP A 543 15.12 12.86 -11.75
N SER A 544 16.00 13.19 -12.70
CA SER A 544 17.42 13.45 -12.48
C SER A 544 17.79 14.86 -12.96
N ASP A 545 18.92 15.40 -12.49
CA ASP A 545 19.41 16.72 -12.93
C ASP A 545 19.53 16.81 -14.46
N TRP A 546 19.94 15.71 -15.09
CA TRP A 546 19.99 15.58 -16.53
C TRP A 546 18.61 15.73 -17.17
N LYS A 547 17.62 14.93 -16.75
CA LYS A 547 16.25 15.01 -17.30
C LYS A 547 15.63 16.38 -17.06
N ALA A 548 15.86 16.96 -15.88
CA ALA A 548 15.41 18.31 -15.54
C ALA A 548 15.99 19.36 -16.50
N SER A 549 17.28 19.27 -16.82
CA SER A 549 17.93 20.19 -17.76
C SER A 549 17.36 20.09 -19.19
N LEU A 550 17.08 18.88 -19.67
CA LEU A 550 16.49 18.67 -21.00
C LEU A 550 15.06 19.20 -21.10
N VAL A 551 14.24 18.94 -20.07
CA VAL A 551 12.87 19.45 -20.02
C VAL A 551 12.88 20.99 -19.93
N ALA A 552 13.75 21.56 -19.09
CA ALA A 552 13.88 23.00 -18.96
C ALA A 552 14.34 23.68 -20.28
N ASP A 553 15.28 23.08 -21.01
CA ASP A 553 15.71 23.61 -22.32
C ASP A 553 14.59 23.54 -23.36
N LEU A 554 13.86 22.41 -23.42
CA LEU A 554 12.69 22.27 -24.29
C LEU A 554 11.64 23.34 -23.98
N VAL A 555 11.28 23.52 -22.71
CA VAL A 555 10.30 24.52 -22.28
C VAL A 555 10.76 25.94 -22.62
N ARG A 556 12.04 26.26 -22.39
CA ARG A 556 12.62 27.56 -22.74
C ARG A 556 12.51 27.83 -24.24
N ARG A 557 12.87 26.86 -25.08
CA ARG A 557 12.79 26.99 -26.55
C ARG A 557 11.34 27.13 -27.04
N CYS A 558 10.40 26.35 -26.49
CA CYS A 558 8.98 26.50 -26.80
C CYS A 558 8.47 27.90 -26.41
N ARG A 559 8.86 28.43 -25.24
CA ARG A 559 8.48 29.78 -24.82
C ARG A 559 8.99 30.85 -25.79
N LEU A 560 10.25 30.74 -26.25
CA LEU A 560 10.79 31.64 -27.29
C LEU A 560 9.98 31.55 -28.59
N ALA A 561 9.72 30.33 -29.07
CA ALA A 561 8.96 30.12 -30.30
C ALA A 561 7.53 30.69 -30.20
N MET A 562 6.83 30.45 -29.09
CA MET A 562 5.49 31.00 -28.83
C MET A 562 5.47 32.53 -28.74
N ALA A 563 6.58 33.15 -28.30
CA ALA A 563 6.76 34.60 -28.28
C ALA A 563 7.18 35.18 -29.65
N GLY A 564 7.42 34.33 -30.67
CA GLY A 564 7.96 34.73 -31.96
C GLY A 564 9.44 35.13 -31.93
N GLU A 565 10.16 34.73 -30.89
CA GLU A 565 11.59 35.01 -30.72
C GLU A 565 12.44 33.96 -31.44
N PRO A 566 13.64 34.34 -31.96
CA PRO A 566 14.50 33.41 -32.67
C PRO A 566 15.02 32.30 -31.74
N LEU A 567 14.96 31.06 -32.20
CA LEU A 567 15.55 29.93 -31.48
C LEU A 567 17.08 30.02 -31.50
N PRO A 568 17.76 29.57 -30.42
CA PRO A 568 19.21 29.44 -30.41
C PRO A 568 19.64 28.55 -31.57
N GLN A 569 20.51 29.08 -32.45
CA GLN A 569 21.09 28.28 -33.51
C GLN A 569 22.16 27.36 -32.91
N ALA A 570 22.18 26.10 -33.37
CA ALA A 570 23.31 25.23 -33.09
C ALA A 570 24.59 25.90 -33.58
N GLU A 571 25.65 25.90 -32.76
CA GLU A 571 26.94 26.39 -33.22
C GLU A 571 27.37 25.58 -34.44
N PRO A 572 27.83 26.24 -35.52
CA PRO A 572 28.31 25.52 -36.69
C PRO A 572 29.44 24.58 -36.30
N THR A 573 29.36 23.34 -36.78
CA THR A 573 30.38 22.30 -36.54
C THR A 573 31.77 22.86 -36.84
N ALA A 574 32.68 22.79 -35.87
CA ALA A 574 34.02 23.36 -36.01
C ALA A 574 34.69 22.84 -37.30
N PRO A 575 35.38 23.70 -38.08
CA PRO A 575 35.95 23.33 -39.38
C PRO A 575 36.83 22.07 -39.37
N HIS A 576 37.48 21.79 -38.24
CA HIS A 576 38.26 20.57 -38.03
C HIS A 576 37.39 19.30 -38.09
N TYR A 577 36.22 19.28 -37.46
CA TYR A 577 35.31 18.12 -37.50
C TYR A 577 34.68 17.93 -38.89
N LEU A 578 34.43 19.02 -39.62
CA LEU A 578 34.03 18.95 -41.04
C LEU A 578 35.12 18.31 -41.91
N SER A 579 36.39 18.64 -41.65
CA SER A 579 37.53 18.03 -42.33
C SER A 579 37.68 16.54 -42.00
N LEU A 580 37.37 16.12 -40.77
CA LEU A 580 37.37 14.71 -40.37
C LEU A 580 36.20 13.95 -41.02
N ALA A 581 35.01 14.55 -41.08
CA ALA A 581 33.84 13.97 -41.73
C ALA A 581 34.07 13.72 -43.24
N ALA A 582 34.80 14.62 -43.91
CA ALA A 582 35.14 14.50 -45.31
C ALA A 582 36.04 13.29 -45.64
N GLN A 583 36.72 12.71 -44.65
CA GLN A 583 37.59 11.54 -44.83
C GLN A 583 36.81 10.21 -44.82
N GLN A 584 35.48 10.24 -44.64
CA GLN A 584 34.58 9.09 -44.63
C GLN A 584 34.96 7.97 -43.63
N GLY A 585 35.61 8.32 -42.51
CA GLY A 585 35.96 7.41 -41.43
C GLY A 585 35.20 7.71 -40.12
N VAL A 586 35.24 6.76 -39.18
CA VAL A 586 34.79 7.01 -37.80
C VAL A 586 35.95 7.61 -37.01
N HIS A 587 35.74 8.81 -36.50
CA HIS A 587 36.67 9.54 -35.65
C HIS A 587 36.03 9.75 -34.28
N VAL A 588 36.76 9.43 -33.22
CA VAL A 588 36.34 9.68 -31.84
C VAL A 588 37.42 10.50 -31.17
N GLU A 589 37.05 11.67 -30.68
CA GLU A 589 37.90 12.53 -29.87
C GLU A 589 37.33 12.59 -28.46
N ILE A 590 38.16 12.31 -27.45
CA ILE A 590 37.78 12.44 -26.05
C ILE A 590 38.71 13.46 -25.40
N LYS A 591 38.15 14.52 -24.84
CA LYS A 591 38.86 15.57 -24.12
C LYS A 591 38.43 15.61 -22.66
N PRO A 592 39.33 15.95 -21.73
CA PRO A 592 38.94 16.34 -20.38
C PRO A 592 37.94 17.52 -20.46
N GLY A 593 36.83 17.42 -19.73
CA GLY A 593 35.91 18.52 -19.50
C GLY A 593 36.08 19.11 -18.11
N ASP A 594 35.14 19.98 -17.71
CA ASP A 594 35.17 20.58 -16.38
C ASP A 594 34.86 19.54 -15.29
N GLY A 595 35.76 19.43 -14.30
CA GLY A 595 35.64 18.48 -13.18
C GLY A 595 35.90 17.02 -13.62
N GLU A 596 35.01 16.11 -13.25
CA GLU A 596 35.10 14.68 -13.62
C GLU A 596 34.44 14.36 -14.99
N ARG A 597 34.04 15.38 -15.76
CA ARG A 597 33.35 15.21 -17.04
C ARG A 597 34.35 15.01 -18.18
N LEU A 598 33.96 14.24 -19.20
CA LEU A 598 34.70 14.08 -20.45
C LEU A 598 33.83 14.62 -21.59
N HIS A 599 34.43 15.37 -22.52
CA HIS A 599 33.80 15.72 -23.79
C HIS A 599 34.18 14.68 -24.83
N ALA A 600 33.20 13.93 -25.33
CA ALA A 600 33.39 13.00 -26.43
C ALA A 600 32.75 13.59 -27.70
N VAL A 601 33.52 13.72 -28.77
CA VAL A 601 33.03 14.07 -30.11
C VAL A 601 33.23 12.86 -31.01
N MET A 602 32.14 12.38 -31.61
CA MET A 602 32.17 11.31 -32.61
C MET A 602 31.75 11.87 -33.96
N VAL A 603 32.61 11.68 -34.96
CA VAL A 603 32.33 12.03 -36.36
C VAL A 603 32.33 10.73 -37.15
N ALA A 604 31.27 10.45 -37.90
CA ALA A 604 31.15 9.23 -38.70
C ALA A 604 30.28 9.48 -39.93
N PRO A 605 30.42 8.67 -41.01
CA PRO A 605 29.51 8.70 -42.15
C PRO A 605 28.07 8.45 -41.70
N ASP A 606 27.13 9.25 -42.20
CA ASP A 606 25.71 9.08 -41.88
C ASP A 606 25.19 7.77 -42.46
N GLU A 607 24.72 6.90 -41.57
CA GLU A 607 24.13 5.62 -41.91
C GLU A 607 22.98 5.32 -40.96
N ARG A 608 21.98 4.58 -41.47
CA ARG A 608 20.83 4.17 -40.65
C ARG A 608 21.31 3.39 -39.43
N GLY A 609 20.99 3.89 -38.24
CA GLY A 609 21.34 3.28 -36.96
C GLY A 609 22.71 3.69 -36.41
N LEU A 610 23.43 4.64 -37.02
CA LEU A 610 24.70 5.17 -36.51
C LEU A 610 24.57 5.63 -35.05
N VAL A 611 23.58 6.48 -34.75
CA VAL A 611 23.33 6.98 -33.39
C VAL A 611 23.05 5.85 -32.40
N SER A 612 22.30 4.83 -32.82
CA SER A 612 22.03 3.65 -31.97
C SER A 612 23.29 2.84 -31.68
N LYS A 613 24.19 2.68 -32.67
CA LYS A 613 25.48 2.00 -32.48
C LYS A 613 26.39 2.81 -31.55
N ALA A 614 26.45 4.13 -31.74
CA ALA A 614 27.22 5.04 -30.89
C ALA A 614 26.72 5.00 -29.44
N ALA A 615 25.41 5.11 -29.22
CA ALA A 615 24.79 5.02 -27.90
C ALA A 615 25.04 3.65 -27.23
N ALA A 616 24.97 2.55 -27.98
CA ALA A 616 25.26 1.21 -27.46
C ALA A 616 26.72 1.08 -27.00
N VAL A 617 27.68 1.64 -27.75
CA VAL A 617 29.10 1.65 -27.36
C VAL A 617 29.32 2.47 -26.09
N LEU A 618 28.71 3.66 -25.98
CA LEU A 618 28.81 4.49 -24.78
C LEU A 618 28.21 3.79 -23.56
N ALA A 619 27.03 3.18 -23.72
CA ALA A 619 26.35 2.43 -22.67
C ALA A 619 27.15 1.20 -22.20
N LEU A 620 27.72 0.42 -23.13
CA LEU A 620 28.58 -0.73 -22.83
C LEU A 620 29.82 -0.36 -22.00
N ASN A 621 30.30 0.88 -22.14
CA ASN A 621 31.45 1.39 -21.42
C ASN A 621 31.08 2.21 -20.17
N SER A 622 29.82 2.16 -19.73
CA SER A 622 29.31 2.90 -18.57
C SER A 622 29.52 4.42 -18.64
N LEU A 623 29.67 4.96 -19.85
CA LEU A 623 29.80 6.40 -20.10
C LEU A 623 28.40 7.01 -20.19
N ARG A 624 28.07 7.91 -19.26
CA ARG A 624 26.82 8.67 -19.27
C ARG A 624 27.01 9.90 -20.18
N ALA A 625 26.45 9.85 -21.39
CA ALA A 625 26.36 11.02 -22.25
C ALA A 625 25.10 11.83 -21.88
N PRO A 626 25.19 13.16 -21.72
CA PRO A 626 24.02 14.02 -21.61
C PRO A 626 23.23 14.09 -22.93
#